data_AF-A0A9X3IY18-F1
#
_entry.id   AF-A0A9X3IY18-F1
#
_cell.length_a   1.000
_cell.length_b   1.000
_cell.length_c   1.000
_cell.angle_alpha   90.00
_cell.angle_beta   90.00
_cell.angle_gamma   90.00
#
_symmetry.space_group_name_H-M   'P 1'
#
loop_
_entity.id
_entity.type
_entity.pdbx_description
1 polymer ?
#
loop_
_entity_poly.entity_id
_entity_poly.type
_entity_poly.pdbx_seq_one_letter_code
_entity_poly.pdbx_strand_id
1 'polypeptide(L)'
;MATTQPTARLLVLALAACNGGDAPADSATESGTTGGEAPTSTTGADTEQPTTTGVDGFGPEQEFVLRLNDDPVPALKLSLDKAEAAELFGDTAKEIKLLDIESGTLLKNTLDTIKGACGTGWKADSEDPKHDCSGTDFKGPDNTWKTSAEYSLIRILTMTPANAKVEGTSIAGMQGLADGLGIGGGFSQILAETLGIQRTEEFITTPELVVALQRNLLATHPHIGGDGKSLPLYLDDALQDLTTLATKLGPMGGHPGIVDPSFPITSECLTPEFAMNIEAESNLRLLDGIDLSKGKDYMSTVVDVTGPTFGEPLEFDFNDPVKFSIVGVADEPRVDLRFAISEHADFINSCAGDDACKQNLPENHDLVQATWPGSAWAIDPWLLESVIVAGGREKYKNRIFDKCYEVLFSCNLGAHIYVGPDPPGWALFDVFLNLGNPPKDQYVWELINEVAQIALHTPPAGDIAEGSADVAFTLRDIDIGVTGPQIAESVRPYLQEQAPKIADLLLGDYWKNNGPVDFYYRRGGDGLPYLFYVAAEDLPPNAEYKHPNPGFFTCPEVQPSCKASATSLAGAGDDIREKLRLEAGETVLYVQDDAGTLYRTRFIVPEGDAKEITVRVAAFE
;
A
#
# COMPACT_ATOMS: atom_id res chain seq x y z
N MET A 1 -7.54 -56.55 -16.08
CA MET A 1 -6.23 -56.65 -16.75
C MET A 1 -5.58 -55.27 -16.66
N ALA A 2 -4.45 -55.18 -15.93
CA ALA A 2 -3.49 -54.06 -15.76
C ALA A 2 -4.07 -52.63 -15.69
N THR A 3 -4.30 -51.93 -14.56
CA THR A 3 -3.45 -51.50 -13.40
C THR A 3 -2.09 -50.89 -13.74
N THR A 4 -1.96 -49.57 -13.53
CA THR A 4 -0.85 -48.91 -12.80
C THR A 4 -1.23 -47.47 -12.41
N GLN A 5 -1.44 -47.23 -11.11
CA GLN A 5 -1.14 -45.97 -10.42
C GLN A 5 0.32 -46.01 -9.92
N PRO A 6 0.87 -44.86 -9.49
CA PRO A 6 1.56 -44.89 -8.20
C PRO A 6 1.20 -43.71 -7.29
N THR A 7 0.96 -44.06 -6.02
CA THR A 7 1.06 -43.26 -4.80
C THR A 7 2.45 -43.39 -4.19
N ALA A 8 3.00 -42.31 -3.58
CA ALA A 8 3.74 -42.26 -2.30
C ALA A 8 4.57 -40.96 -2.25
N ARG A 9 4.31 -40.01 -1.33
CA ARG A 9 4.66 -39.96 0.12
C ARG A 9 6.15 -39.68 0.42
N LEU A 10 6.34 -38.52 1.08
CA LEU A 10 7.13 -38.29 2.31
C LEU A 10 8.66 -38.15 2.20
N LEU A 11 9.21 -36.98 2.59
CA LEU A 11 10.02 -36.89 3.83
C LEU A 11 10.27 -35.43 4.28
N VAL A 12 9.92 -35.18 5.53
CA VAL A 12 10.34 -34.08 6.42
C VAL A 12 11.45 -34.62 7.32
N LEU A 13 12.51 -33.84 7.61
CA LEU A 13 13.40 -33.90 8.80
C LEU A 13 14.45 -32.78 8.62
N ALA A 14 14.56 -31.71 9.42
CA ALA A 14 14.73 -31.55 10.88
C ALA A 14 16.06 -32.10 11.45
N LEU A 15 17.00 -31.17 11.67
CA LEU A 15 17.90 -30.96 12.81
C LEU A 15 18.76 -32.09 13.43
N ALA A 16 20.04 -31.70 13.58
CA ALA A 16 20.95 -31.87 14.73
C ALA A 16 21.90 -33.09 14.80
N ALA A 17 23.19 -32.75 15.01
CA ALA A 17 24.08 -33.22 16.09
C ALA A 17 25.46 -33.74 15.65
N CYS A 18 26.46 -33.25 16.40
CA CYS A 18 27.91 -33.40 16.29
C CYS A 18 28.49 -34.78 16.67
N ASN A 19 29.81 -34.87 16.48
CA ASN A 19 30.83 -35.90 16.82
C ASN A 19 31.14 -36.86 15.66
N GLY A 20 32.38 -37.03 15.19
CA GLY A 20 33.70 -36.74 15.76
C GLY A 20 34.54 -38.03 15.69
N GLY A 21 35.68 -38.01 14.99
CA GLY A 21 36.75 -39.01 15.15
C GLY A 21 37.28 -39.71 13.89
N ASP A 22 38.56 -39.43 13.62
CA ASP A 22 39.61 -40.27 13.02
C ASP A 22 39.78 -40.39 11.48
N ALA A 23 40.83 -39.69 11.01
CA ALA A 23 41.61 -39.96 9.80
C ALA A 23 42.73 -41.01 10.11
N PRO A 24 43.50 -41.58 9.14
CA PRO A 24 44.41 -40.79 8.29
C PRO A 24 44.73 -41.32 6.87
N ALA A 25 45.44 -40.45 6.12
CA ALA A 25 46.53 -40.70 5.16
C ALA A 25 46.32 -40.45 3.65
N ASP A 26 46.92 -39.32 3.21
CA ASP A 26 47.83 -39.10 2.07
C ASP A 26 47.37 -39.28 0.60
N SER A 27 47.27 -38.17 -0.15
CA SER A 27 48.39 -37.57 -0.92
C SER A 27 47.93 -36.65 -2.09
N ALA A 28 48.44 -35.40 -2.06
CA ALA A 28 48.98 -34.53 -3.15
C ALA A 28 48.41 -34.62 -4.60
N THR A 29 48.15 -33.56 -5.39
CA THR A 29 48.68 -32.17 -5.46
C THR A 29 47.88 -31.38 -6.53
N GLU A 30 47.48 -30.13 -6.21
CA GLU A 30 47.69 -28.81 -6.91
C GLU A 30 47.68 -28.67 -8.46
N SER A 31 47.27 -27.58 -9.14
CA SER A 31 46.96 -26.14 -8.86
C SER A 31 46.22 -25.54 -10.11
N GLY A 32 45.50 -24.39 -10.12
CA GLY A 32 45.32 -23.32 -9.14
C GLY A 32 44.25 -22.26 -9.51
N THR A 33 43.63 -21.66 -8.46
CA THR A 33 43.59 -20.24 -7.99
C THR A 33 43.77 -19.04 -8.97
N THR A 34 43.27 -17.79 -8.79
CA THR A 34 42.60 -16.96 -7.72
C THR A 34 42.11 -15.62 -8.38
N GLY A 35 41.31 -14.71 -7.78
CA GLY A 35 40.99 -14.48 -6.36
C GLY A 35 40.08 -13.26 -6.08
N GLY A 36 39.76 -13.10 -4.78
CA GLY A 36 39.06 -11.97 -4.16
C GLY A 36 39.13 -12.16 -2.64
N GLU A 37 39.86 -11.29 -1.93
CA GLU A 37 40.24 -11.40 -0.53
C GLU A 37 39.14 -10.95 0.45
N ALA A 38 38.91 -11.78 1.47
CA ALA A 38 38.20 -11.44 2.71
C ALA A 38 39.23 -10.99 3.78
N PRO A 39 38.88 -10.09 4.71
CA PRO A 39 39.76 -9.73 5.80
C PRO A 39 39.89 -10.90 6.79
N THR A 40 41.13 -11.29 7.00
CA THR A 40 41.57 -12.41 7.83
C THR A 40 41.27 -12.15 9.31
N SER A 41 40.55 -13.08 9.95
CA SER A 41 40.52 -13.22 11.40
C SER A 41 41.89 -13.66 11.90
N THR A 42 42.63 -12.74 12.53
CA THR A 42 43.90 -13.07 13.17
C THR A 42 43.62 -13.76 14.51
N THR A 43 43.65 -15.09 14.53
CA THR A 43 43.87 -15.85 15.76
C THR A 43 45.30 -15.58 16.25
N GLY A 44 45.44 -14.66 17.19
CA GLY A 44 46.64 -14.51 18.00
C GLY A 44 46.55 -15.43 19.22
N ALA A 45 47.30 -16.52 19.21
CA ALA A 45 47.63 -17.36 20.36
C ALA A 45 49.10 -17.80 20.16
N ASP A 46 50.03 -17.73 21.09
CA ASP A 46 50.04 -17.23 22.47
C ASP A 46 51.28 -16.34 22.58
N THR A 47 51.07 -15.07 22.93
CA THR A 47 52.17 -14.28 23.51
C THR A 47 51.99 -14.42 25.00
N GLU A 48 52.95 -15.05 25.69
CA GLU A 48 52.99 -15.10 27.16
C GLU A 48 52.75 -13.67 27.70
N GLN A 49 51.55 -13.43 28.22
CA GLN A 49 51.20 -12.19 28.89
C GLN A 49 52.13 -12.05 30.10
N PRO A 50 52.83 -10.92 30.27
CA PRO A 50 53.65 -10.72 31.46
C PRO A 50 52.72 -10.52 32.66
N THR A 51 52.37 -11.60 33.34
CA THR A 51 51.71 -11.55 34.65
C THR A 51 52.65 -10.88 35.65
N THR A 52 52.30 -9.67 36.07
CA THR A 52 52.98 -8.95 37.14
C THR A 52 52.51 -9.49 38.50
N THR A 53 53.36 -9.41 39.53
CA THR A 53 52.96 -9.71 40.91
C THR A 53 51.94 -8.68 41.38
N GLY A 54 50.84 -9.12 42.00
CA GLY A 54 49.76 -8.28 42.50
C GLY A 54 50.22 -7.14 43.43
N VAL A 55 49.44 -6.07 43.48
CA VAL A 55 49.74 -4.82 44.22
C VAL A 55 48.53 -4.45 45.08
N ASP A 56 48.75 -4.09 46.34
CA ASP A 56 47.75 -3.49 47.25
C ASP A 56 46.38 -4.21 47.31
N GLY A 57 46.37 -5.54 47.44
CA GLY A 57 45.13 -6.33 47.54
C GLY A 57 44.46 -6.63 46.21
N PHE A 58 45.13 -6.36 45.08
CA PHE A 58 44.69 -6.73 43.74
C PHE A 58 45.57 -7.84 43.17
N GLY A 59 44.96 -8.73 42.40
CA GLY A 59 45.61 -9.84 41.70
C GLY A 59 46.52 -9.40 40.55
N PRO A 60 46.96 -10.34 39.68
CA PRO A 60 47.82 -10.01 38.54
C PRO A 60 47.09 -9.10 37.54
N GLU A 61 47.82 -8.19 36.92
CA GLU A 61 47.28 -7.32 35.86
C GLU A 61 47.18 -8.06 34.52
N GLN A 62 46.04 -7.92 33.85
CA GLN A 62 45.83 -8.32 32.46
C GLN A 62 45.89 -7.09 31.55
N GLU A 63 46.61 -7.19 30.44
CA GLU A 63 46.83 -6.07 29.51
C GLU A 63 45.95 -6.16 28.28
N PHE A 64 45.32 -5.04 27.93
CA PHE A 64 44.46 -4.85 26.76
C PHE A 64 44.80 -3.54 26.05
N VAL A 65 44.45 -3.46 24.78
CA VAL A 65 44.64 -2.26 23.96
C VAL A 65 43.28 -1.78 23.48
N LEU A 66 42.95 -0.51 23.72
CA LEU A 66 41.73 0.14 23.22
C LEU A 66 42.07 1.15 22.13
N ARG A 67 41.30 1.11 21.04
CA ARG A 67 41.49 1.96 19.87
C ARG A 67 40.27 2.82 19.61
N LEU A 68 40.51 4.04 19.13
CA LEU A 68 39.47 4.87 18.52
C LEU A 68 39.21 4.38 17.10
N ASN A 69 37.97 3.98 16.82
CA ASN A 69 37.51 3.74 15.46
C ASN A 69 36.91 5.04 14.90
N ASP A 70 37.81 5.92 14.44
CA ASP A 70 37.46 7.22 13.87
C ASP A 70 37.20 7.17 12.37
N ASP A 71 37.43 6.02 11.73
CA ASP A 71 37.25 5.90 10.29
C ASP A 71 35.77 6.15 9.94
N PRO A 72 35.50 7.02 8.94
CA PRO A 72 34.14 7.25 8.51
C PRO A 72 33.55 5.93 8.02
N VAL A 73 32.40 5.56 8.57
CA VAL A 73 31.69 4.36 8.12
C VAL A 73 31.21 4.65 6.69
N PRO A 74 31.59 3.82 5.70
CA PRO A 74 31.14 4.03 4.35
C PRO A 74 29.61 3.95 4.29
N ALA A 75 29.00 4.80 3.47
CA ALA A 75 27.57 4.74 3.24
C ALA A 75 27.17 3.34 2.73
N LEU A 76 26.06 2.83 3.25
CA LEU A 76 25.45 1.62 2.75
C LEU A 76 24.84 1.95 1.39
N LYS A 77 25.34 1.32 0.33
CA LYS A 77 24.79 1.45 -1.02
C LYS A 77 24.23 0.11 -1.45
N LEU A 78 22.93 0.08 -1.71
CA LEU A 78 22.21 -1.08 -2.22
C LEU A 78 21.70 -0.76 -3.62
N SER A 79 21.82 -1.71 -4.53
CA SER A 79 21.18 -1.70 -5.84
C SER A 79 20.47 -3.02 -5.94
N LEU A 80 19.16 -3.01 -5.70
CA LEU A 80 18.35 -4.22 -5.58
C LEU A 80 17.55 -4.42 -6.85
N ASP A 81 17.72 -5.56 -7.51
CA ASP A 81 16.76 -5.99 -8.51
C ASP A 81 15.43 -6.42 -7.86
N LYS A 82 14.48 -6.87 -8.67
CA LYS A 82 13.14 -7.27 -8.19
C LYS A 82 13.19 -8.46 -7.24
N ALA A 83 14.07 -9.44 -7.49
CA ALA A 83 14.20 -10.62 -6.66
C ALA A 83 14.94 -10.29 -5.35
N GLU A 84 16.00 -9.50 -5.42
CA GLU A 84 16.76 -9.02 -4.26
C GLU A 84 15.89 -8.14 -3.36
N ALA A 85 15.08 -7.26 -3.93
CA ALA A 85 14.11 -6.46 -3.16
C ALA A 85 13.06 -7.36 -2.49
N ALA A 86 12.52 -8.35 -3.19
CA ALA A 86 11.56 -9.29 -2.61
C ALA A 86 12.18 -10.13 -1.47
N GLU A 87 13.44 -10.56 -1.61
CA GLU A 87 14.16 -11.28 -0.57
C GLU A 87 14.45 -10.40 0.65
N LEU A 88 14.93 -9.18 0.42
CA LEU A 88 15.32 -8.26 1.48
C LEU A 88 14.12 -7.79 2.31
N PHE A 89 13.02 -7.42 1.65
CA PHE A 89 11.84 -6.91 2.33
C PHE A 89 10.91 -8.03 2.85
N GLY A 90 10.90 -9.19 2.20
CA GLY A 90 10.07 -10.34 2.60
C GLY A 90 8.61 -9.95 2.85
N ASP A 91 8.03 -10.44 3.95
CA ASP A 91 6.66 -10.11 4.34
C ASP A 91 6.44 -8.62 4.68
N THR A 92 7.50 -7.90 5.08
CA THR A 92 7.42 -6.47 5.39
C THR A 92 7.07 -5.63 4.16
N ALA A 93 7.32 -6.13 2.94
CA ALA A 93 6.94 -5.47 1.69
C ALA A 93 5.43 -5.16 1.63
N LYS A 94 4.59 -5.95 2.31
CA LYS A 94 3.13 -5.76 2.41
C LYS A 94 2.75 -4.51 3.19
N GLU A 95 3.68 -3.99 3.99
CA GLU A 95 3.48 -2.86 4.87
C GLU A 95 4.25 -1.61 4.45
N ILE A 96 5.05 -1.70 3.38
CA ILE A 96 5.74 -0.55 2.79
C ILE A 96 4.84 0.03 1.70
N LYS A 97 4.16 1.13 2.00
CA LYS A 97 3.33 1.83 1.02
C LYS A 97 4.22 2.54 0.00
N LEU A 98 3.93 2.39 -1.29
CA LEU A 98 4.66 3.06 -2.37
C LEU A 98 3.94 4.30 -2.87
N LEU A 99 2.65 4.21 -3.18
CA LEU A 99 1.86 5.35 -3.63
C LEU A 99 0.35 5.09 -3.49
N ASP A 100 -0.43 6.15 -3.66
CA ASP A 100 -1.88 6.07 -3.91
C ASP A 100 -2.16 6.33 -5.38
N ILE A 101 -2.78 5.37 -6.08
CA ILE A 101 -3.28 5.57 -7.44
C ILE A 101 -4.62 6.29 -7.41
N GLU A 102 -4.78 7.30 -8.27
CA GLU A 102 -6.07 7.93 -8.53
C GLU A 102 -6.99 6.96 -9.30
N SER A 103 -8.08 6.53 -8.67
CA SER A 103 -8.98 5.50 -9.20
C SER A 103 -9.82 5.96 -10.40
N GLY A 104 -10.11 7.25 -10.54
CA GLY A 104 -11.01 7.78 -11.54
C GLY A 104 -10.51 7.58 -12.97
N THR A 105 -9.21 7.73 -13.19
CA THR A 105 -8.58 7.47 -14.50
C THR A 105 -8.65 5.99 -14.86
N LEU A 106 -8.33 5.09 -13.91
CA LEU A 106 -8.45 3.64 -14.10
C LEU A 106 -9.90 3.22 -14.41
N LEU A 107 -10.87 3.72 -13.63
CA LEU A 107 -12.30 3.45 -13.85
C LEU A 107 -12.79 4.00 -15.19
N LYS A 108 -12.36 5.22 -15.57
CA LYS A 108 -12.67 5.81 -16.86
C LYS A 108 -12.14 4.94 -18.00
N ASN A 109 -10.87 4.55 -17.95
CA ASN A 109 -10.25 3.71 -18.97
C ASN A 109 -10.91 2.34 -19.07
N THR A 110 -11.30 1.77 -17.93
CA THR A 110 -12.09 0.54 -17.83
C THR A 110 -13.44 0.68 -18.53
N LEU A 111 -14.23 1.69 -18.17
CA LEU A 111 -15.56 1.94 -18.75
C LEU A 111 -15.48 2.25 -20.25
N ASP A 112 -14.51 3.06 -20.68
CA ASP A 112 -14.32 3.39 -22.10
C ASP A 112 -13.91 2.16 -22.92
N THR A 113 -13.10 1.26 -22.35
CA THR A 113 -12.75 -0.03 -22.97
C THR A 113 -13.97 -0.92 -23.12
N ILE A 114 -14.79 -1.06 -22.07
CA ILE A 114 -16.04 -1.82 -22.10
C ILE A 114 -17.00 -1.26 -23.16
N LYS A 115 -17.21 0.07 -23.17
CA LYS A 115 -18.09 0.75 -24.14
C LYS A 115 -17.63 0.61 -25.58
N GLY A 116 -16.31 0.54 -25.80
CA GLY A 116 -15.71 0.33 -27.11
C GLY A 116 -15.76 -1.11 -27.62
N ALA A 117 -16.01 -2.09 -26.75
CA ALA A 117 -15.84 -3.51 -27.06
C ALA A 117 -16.74 -4.04 -28.20
N CYS A 118 -17.91 -3.42 -28.42
CA CYS A 118 -18.85 -3.80 -29.48
C CYS A 118 -18.97 -2.75 -30.59
N GLY A 119 -17.97 -1.87 -30.73
CA GLY A 119 -17.95 -0.81 -31.73
C GLY A 119 -18.67 0.47 -31.30
N THR A 120 -18.67 1.48 -32.19
CA THR A 120 -19.12 2.85 -31.88
C THR A 120 -20.38 3.28 -32.65
N GLY A 121 -21.10 2.33 -33.26
CA GLY A 121 -22.29 2.63 -34.08
C GLY A 121 -23.41 3.33 -33.31
N TRP A 122 -23.47 3.12 -31.99
CA TRP A 122 -24.40 3.77 -31.06
C TRP A 122 -24.29 5.30 -31.01
N LYS A 123 -23.17 5.87 -31.47
CA LYS A 123 -22.98 7.34 -31.58
C LYS A 123 -23.79 7.95 -32.72
N ALA A 124 -24.32 7.13 -33.64
CA ALA A 124 -25.21 7.59 -34.69
C ALA A 124 -26.62 7.83 -34.15
N ASP A 125 -27.33 8.81 -34.72
CA ASP A 125 -28.75 9.04 -34.44
C ASP A 125 -29.59 7.95 -35.13
N SER A 126 -29.66 6.78 -34.50
CA SER A 126 -30.24 5.54 -35.06
C SER A 126 -30.82 4.67 -33.94
N GLU A 127 -32.00 4.10 -34.19
CA GLU A 127 -32.62 3.09 -33.31
C GLU A 127 -31.82 1.79 -33.22
N ASP A 128 -31.14 1.43 -34.32
CA ASP A 128 -30.21 0.31 -34.35
C ASP A 128 -28.77 0.84 -34.19
N PRO A 129 -28.13 0.58 -33.03
CA PRO A 129 -26.77 1.02 -32.78
C PRO A 129 -25.71 0.13 -33.44
N LYS A 130 -26.09 -0.98 -34.09
CA LYS A 130 -25.20 -1.89 -34.84
C LYS A 130 -24.01 -2.42 -34.03
N HIS A 131 -24.24 -2.76 -32.77
CA HIS A 131 -23.24 -3.42 -31.93
C HIS A 131 -22.76 -4.72 -32.58
N ASP A 132 -21.45 -4.92 -32.58
CA ASP A 132 -20.82 -6.17 -33.01
C ASP A 132 -19.75 -6.57 -31.99
N CYS A 133 -20.12 -7.48 -31.09
CA CYS A 133 -19.21 -8.02 -30.08
C CYS A 133 -18.52 -9.32 -30.55
N SER A 134 -18.44 -9.61 -31.85
CA SER A 134 -17.83 -10.86 -32.33
C SER A 134 -16.33 -11.00 -32.02
N GLY A 135 -15.66 -9.90 -31.69
CA GLY A 135 -14.26 -9.88 -31.24
C GLY A 135 -14.05 -10.09 -29.74
N THR A 136 -15.13 -10.26 -28.95
CA THR A 136 -15.04 -10.43 -27.49
C THR A 136 -15.20 -11.90 -27.09
N ASP A 137 -14.96 -12.21 -25.83
CA ASP A 137 -15.19 -13.53 -25.23
C ASP A 137 -16.58 -13.71 -24.62
N PHE A 138 -17.49 -12.74 -24.81
CA PHE A 138 -18.82 -12.74 -24.20
C PHE A 138 -19.68 -13.91 -24.69
N LYS A 139 -20.31 -14.61 -23.75
CA LYS A 139 -21.13 -15.79 -24.04
C LYS A 139 -22.29 -15.88 -23.07
N GLY A 140 -23.50 -15.78 -23.60
CA GLY A 140 -24.72 -16.09 -22.86
C GLY A 140 -25.11 -17.58 -22.97
N PRO A 141 -26.32 -17.94 -22.53
CA PRO A 141 -26.81 -19.32 -22.48
C PRO A 141 -26.78 -20.05 -23.83
N ASP A 142 -26.90 -19.35 -24.95
CA ASP A 142 -26.85 -19.92 -26.31
C ASP A 142 -25.44 -19.97 -26.91
N ASN A 143 -24.41 -19.70 -26.11
CA ASN A 143 -23.00 -19.55 -26.51
C ASN A 143 -22.75 -18.39 -27.50
N THR A 144 -23.65 -17.42 -27.60
CA THR A 144 -23.45 -16.20 -28.37
C THR A 144 -23.34 -14.99 -27.45
N TRP A 145 -22.63 -13.95 -27.90
CA TRP A 145 -22.58 -12.68 -27.16
C TRP A 145 -23.95 -11.99 -27.09
N LYS A 146 -24.88 -12.31 -28.01
CA LYS A 146 -26.19 -11.63 -28.10
C LYS A 146 -27.12 -11.94 -26.94
N THR A 147 -26.87 -13.02 -26.20
CA THR A 147 -27.63 -13.41 -25.01
C THR A 147 -26.80 -13.25 -23.72
N SER A 148 -25.64 -12.59 -23.80
CA SER A 148 -24.74 -12.39 -22.67
C SER A 148 -25.13 -11.17 -21.83
N ALA A 149 -24.89 -11.24 -20.52
CA ALA A 149 -25.10 -10.13 -19.61
C ALA A 149 -24.12 -8.98 -19.90
N GLU A 150 -22.89 -9.30 -20.32
CA GLU A 150 -21.88 -8.33 -20.76
C GLU A 150 -22.37 -7.45 -21.91
N TYR A 151 -23.00 -8.06 -22.92
CA TYR A 151 -23.59 -7.30 -24.02
C TYR A 151 -24.76 -6.42 -23.56
N SER A 152 -25.61 -6.94 -22.68
CA SER A 152 -26.70 -6.17 -22.10
C SER A 152 -26.18 -4.94 -21.33
N LEU A 153 -25.11 -5.07 -20.54
CA LEU A 153 -24.51 -3.92 -19.87
C LEU A 153 -23.90 -2.92 -20.85
N ILE A 154 -23.28 -3.38 -21.95
CA ILE A 154 -22.82 -2.45 -23.00
C ILE A 154 -23.99 -1.65 -23.59
N ARG A 155 -25.16 -2.26 -23.79
CA ARG A 155 -26.36 -1.53 -24.25
C ARG A 155 -26.77 -0.45 -23.26
N ILE A 156 -26.71 -0.71 -21.95
CA ILE A 156 -27.00 0.29 -20.91
C ILE A 156 -25.98 1.43 -20.96
N LEU A 157 -24.68 1.10 -21.00
CA LEU A 157 -23.58 2.08 -21.01
C LEU A 157 -23.53 2.94 -22.29
N THR A 158 -24.16 2.47 -23.38
CA THR A 158 -24.22 3.15 -24.69
C THR A 158 -25.63 3.56 -25.09
N MET A 159 -26.56 3.58 -24.11
CA MET A 159 -27.95 3.94 -24.33
C MET A 159 -28.10 5.44 -24.52
N THR A 160 -28.74 5.85 -25.60
CA THR A 160 -29.02 7.24 -25.98
C THR A 160 -30.50 7.42 -26.27
N PRO A 161 -31.04 8.65 -26.31
CA PRO A 161 -32.44 8.83 -26.67
C PRO A 161 -32.79 8.28 -28.06
N ALA A 162 -31.84 8.19 -28.98
CA ALA A 162 -32.05 7.65 -30.33
C ALA A 162 -32.21 6.13 -30.35
N ASN A 163 -31.56 5.40 -29.44
CA ASN A 163 -31.51 3.92 -29.45
C ASN A 163 -32.21 3.25 -28.25
N ALA A 164 -32.72 4.04 -27.31
CA ALA A 164 -33.37 3.54 -26.10
C ALA A 164 -34.64 2.73 -26.44
N LYS A 165 -34.78 1.58 -25.79
CA LYS A 165 -35.98 0.75 -25.83
C LYS A 165 -36.63 0.79 -24.46
N VAL A 166 -37.88 1.25 -24.42
CA VAL A 166 -38.60 1.46 -23.16
C VAL A 166 -39.82 0.55 -23.00
N GLU A 167 -40.04 -0.39 -23.93
CA GLU A 167 -41.09 -1.41 -23.81
C GLU A 167 -40.93 -2.19 -22.48
N GLY A 168 -42.00 -2.34 -21.72
CA GLY A 168 -41.96 -2.99 -20.39
C GLY A 168 -41.66 -2.06 -19.21
N THR A 169 -41.34 -0.78 -19.45
CA THR A 169 -41.12 0.24 -18.40
C THR A 169 -42.36 1.11 -18.17
N SER A 170 -42.33 1.94 -17.12
CA SER A 170 -43.39 2.93 -16.87
C SER A 170 -43.55 3.99 -17.98
N ILE A 171 -42.51 4.24 -18.79
CA ILE A 171 -42.54 5.26 -19.88
C ILE A 171 -42.91 4.69 -21.26
N ALA A 172 -43.09 3.38 -21.39
CA ALA A 172 -43.48 2.72 -22.64
C ALA A 172 -44.72 3.35 -23.30
N GLY A 173 -45.69 3.72 -22.48
CA GLY A 173 -46.92 4.35 -22.90
C GLY A 173 -46.75 5.71 -23.58
N MET A 174 -45.80 6.50 -23.08
CA MET A 174 -45.46 7.79 -23.65
C MET A 174 -44.79 7.64 -25.02
N GLN A 175 -43.99 6.58 -25.23
CA GLN A 175 -43.44 6.26 -26.55
C GLN A 175 -44.55 6.01 -27.56
N GLY A 176 -45.49 5.11 -27.23
CA GLY A 176 -46.61 4.78 -28.12
C GLY A 176 -47.46 6.00 -28.50
N LEU A 177 -47.68 6.91 -27.56
CA LEU A 177 -48.40 8.16 -27.82
C LEU A 177 -47.59 9.13 -28.70
N ALA A 178 -46.33 9.39 -28.34
CA ALA A 178 -45.49 10.35 -29.03
C ALA A 178 -45.26 9.95 -30.48
N ASP A 179 -44.93 8.68 -30.73
CA ASP A 179 -44.65 8.16 -32.06
C ASP A 179 -45.93 8.00 -32.88
N GLY A 180 -47.02 7.52 -32.25
CA GLY A 180 -48.31 7.33 -32.92
C GLY A 180 -48.98 8.63 -33.37
N LEU A 181 -48.76 9.73 -32.65
CA LEU A 181 -49.35 11.04 -32.95
C LEU A 181 -48.34 12.06 -33.50
N GLY A 182 -47.06 11.71 -33.60
CA GLY A 182 -45.99 12.60 -34.05
C GLY A 182 -45.74 13.79 -33.11
N ILE A 183 -46.03 13.64 -31.82
CA ILE A 183 -45.90 14.71 -30.81
C ILE A 183 -44.42 15.02 -30.61
N GLY A 184 -44.06 16.30 -30.61
CA GLY A 184 -42.71 16.74 -30.26
C GLY A 184 -41.58 16.23 -31.17
N GLY A 185 -41.90 15.71 -32.36
CA GLY A 185 -40.92 15.07 -33.25
C GLY A 185 -40.64 13.59 -32.94
N GLY A 186 -41.47 12.96 -32.11
CA GLY A 186 -41.35 11.57 -31.69
C GLY A 186 -40.74 11.41 -30.30
N PHE A 187 -40.84 10.20 -29.74
CA PHE A 187 -40.44 9.91 -28.37
C PHE A 187 -38.97 10.22 -28.09
N SER A 188 -38.07 9.83 -29.00
CA SER A 188 -36.63 10.06 -28.85
C SER A 188 -36.27 11.55 -28.71
N GLN A 189 -36.99 12.44 -29.39
CA GLN A 189 -36.81 13.89 -29.26
C GLN A 189 -37.34 14.40 -27.92
N ILE A 190 -38.53 13.94 -27.52
CA ILE A 190 -39.11 14.30 -26.21
C ILE A 190 -38.19 13.86 -25.07
N LEU A 191 -37.63 12.65 -25.15
CA LEU A 191 -36.72 12.11 -24.15
C LEU A 191 -35.41 12.89 -24.08
N ALA A 192 -34.80 13.19 -25.24
CA ALA A 192 -33.60 14.03 -25.33
C ALA A 192 -33.80 15.40 -24.67
N GLU A 193 -34.92 16.07 -24.99
CA GLU A 193 -35.26 17.37 -24.41
C GLU A 193 -35.56 17.27 -22.90
N THR A 194 -36.28 16.24 -22.46
CA THR A 194 -36.60 16.01 -21.05
C THR A 194 -35.33 15.82 -20.23
N LEU A 195 -34.40 15.01 -20.71
CA LEU A 195 -33.10 14.78 -20.08
C LEU A 195 -32.14 15.96 -20.27
N GLY A 196 -32.36 16.83 -21.25
CA GLY A 196 -31.48 17.97 -21.54
C GLY A 196 -30.18 17.56 -22.22
N ILE A 197 -30.20 16.48 -23.01
CA ILE A 197 -29.05 15.90 -23.72
C ILE A 197 -29.34 15.79 -25.21
N GLN A 198 -28.31 15.52 -26.03
CA GLN A 198 -28.54 15.22 -27.45
C GLN A 198 -29.14 13.83 -27.66
N ARG A 199 -29.82 13.60 -28.79
CA ARG A 199 -30.36 12.27 -29.15
C ARG A 199 -29.28 11.18 -29.23
N THR A 200 -28.04 11.57 -29.49
CA THR A 200 -26.87 10.67 -29.59
C THR A 200 -26.00 10.67 -28.34
N GLU A 201 -26.37 11.41 -27.30
CA GLU A 201 -25.65 11.44 -26.03
C GLU A 201 -26.18 10.35 -25.10
N GLU A 202 -25.28 9.77 -24.33
CA GLU A 202 -25.60 8.69 -23.39
C GLU A 202 -26.49 9.20 -22.25
N PHE A 203 -27.38 8.34 -21.74
CA PHE A 203 -28.18 8.67 -20.56
C PHE A 203 -27.31 8.95 -19.35
N ILE A 204 -26.24 8.21 -19.13
CA ILE A 204 -25.27 8.49 -18.06
C ILE A 204 -23.89 8.47 -18.70
N THR A 205 -23.10 9.54 -18.55
CA THR A 205 -21.77 9.59 -19.19
C THR A 205 -20.71 8.96 -18.29
N THR A 206 -19.54 8.66 -18.87
CA THR A 206 -18.43 8.04 -18.14
C THR A 206 -18.07 8.81 -16.85
N PRO A 207 -17.94 10.16 -16.83
CA PRO A 207 -17.72 10.93 -15.60
C PRO A 207 -18.69 10.63 -14.44
N GLU A 208 -20.00 10.57 -14.69
CA GLU A 208 -20.97 10.33 -13.63
C GLU A 208 -20.94 8.88 -13.13
N LEU A 209 -20.69 7.92 -14.03
CA LEU A 209 -20.48 6.52 -13.64
C LEU A 209 -19.21 6.33 -12.82
N VAL A 210 -18.12 7.04 -13.13
CA VAL A 210 -16.90 7.01 -12.32
C VAL A 210 -17.20 7.48 -10.90
N VAL A 211 -17.90 8.60 -10.74
CA VAL A 211 -18.29 9.11 -9.41
C VAL A 211 -19.19 8.11 -8.67
N ALA A 212 -20.13 7.47 -9.37
CA ALA A 212 -20.98 6.44 -8.80
C ALA A 212 -20.16 5.23 -8.33
N LEU A 213 -19.30 4.67 -9.18
CA LEU A 213 -18.44 3.53 -8.85
C LEU A 213 -17.47 3.84 -7.71
N GLN A 214 -16.88 5.04 -7.67
CA GLN A 214 -16.03 5.45 -6.55
C GLN A 214 -16.79 5.41 -5.22
N ARG A 215 -17.99 5.99 -5.17
CA ARG A 215 -18.78 6.08 -3.93
C ARG A 215 -19.43 4.76 -3.53
N ASN A 216 -19.91 4.01 -4.50
CA ASN A 216 -20.82 2.90 -4.26
C ASN A 216 -20.14 1.53 -4.34
N LEU A 217 -19.00 1.42 -5.05
CA LEU A 217 -18.24 0.18 -5.19
C LEU A 217 -16.88 0.28 -4.50
N LEU A 218 -16.09 1.32 -4.77
CA LEU A 218 -14.74 1.42 -4.20
C LEU A 218 -14.77 1.82 -2.72
N ALA A 219 -15.50 2.87 -2.35
CA ALA A 219 -15.55 3.38 -0.97
C ALA A 219 -16.15 2.38 0.03
N THR A 220 -16.99 1.46 -0.45
CA THR A 220 -17.64 0.42 0.34
C THR A 220 -16.78 -0.84 0.48
N HIS A 221 -15.70 -0.95 -0.30
CA HIS A 221 -14.78 -2.08 -0.22
C HIS A 221 -13.92 -1.99 1.06
N PRO A 222 -13.86 -3.04 1.90
CA PRO A 222 -13.16 -2.98 3.19
C PRO A 222 -11.65 -2.64 3.11
N HIS A 223 -10.99 -2.95 2.00
CA HIS A 223 -9.57 -2.65 1.77
C HIS A 223 -9.31 -1.22 1.24
N ILE A 224 -10.33 -0.50 0.76
CA ILE A 224 -10.17 0.86 0.22
C ILE A 224 -10.75 1.88 1.21
N GLY A 225 -12.05 1.80 1.50
CA GLY A 225 -12.74 2.76 2.35
C GLY A 225 -12.73 4.20 1.83
N GLY A 226 -12.96 5.16 2.73
CA GLY A 226 -12.87 6.59 2.42
C GLY A 226 -13.91 7.06 1.40
N ASP A 227 -13.47 7.81 0.40
CA ASP A 227 -14.31 8.29 -0.71
C ASP A 227 -14.13 7.48 -2.01
N GLY A 228 -13.37 6.39 -1.94
CA GLY A 228 -13.08 5.51 -3.06
C GLY A 228 -12.19 6.12 -4.14
N LYS A 229 -11.60 7.31 -3.94
CA LYS A 229 -10.81 7.98 -4.98
C LYS A 229 -9.37 7.50 -5.08
N SER A 230 -8.84 6.90 -4.02
CA SER A 230 -7.43 6.47 -3.94
C SER A 230 -7.31 4.97 -3.72
N LEU A 231 -6.44 4.32 -4.49
CA LEU A 231 -6.09 2.91 -4.34
C LEU A 231 -4.66 2.80 -3.81
N PRO A 232 -4.45 2.36 -2.56
CA PRO A 232 -3.11 2.22 -2.01
C PRO A 232 -2.37 1.06 -2.67
N LEU A 233 -1.16 1.33 -3.15
CA LEU A 233 -0.22 0.32 -3.62
C LEU A 233 0.95 0.19 -2.65
N TYR A 234 1.28 -1.06 -2.35
CA TYR A 234 2.39 -1.44 -1.50
C TYR A 234 3.54 -2.03 -2.33
N LEU A 235 4.72 -2.09 -1.74
CA LEU A 235 5.91 -2.65 -2.38
C LEU A 235 5.67 -4.09 -2.82
N ASP A 236 4.98 -4.88 -1.99
CA ASP A 236 4.58 -6.25 -2.34
C ASP A 236 3.73 -6.33 -3.60
N ASP A 237 2.83 -5.35 -3.82
CA ASP A 237 1.99 -5.33 -5.02
C ASP A 237 2.84 -5.12 -6.27
N ALA A 238 3.79 -4.18 -6.23
CA ALA A 238 4.69 -3.91 -7.35
C ALA A 238 5.65 -5.09 -7.63
N LEU A 239 6.22 -5.69 -6.58
CA LEU A 239 7.15 -6.82 -6.68
C LEU A 239 6.46 -8.09 -7.19
N GLN A 240 5.15 -8.22 -7.02
CA GLN A 240 4.36 -9.35 -7.50
C GLN A 240 3.50 -9.02 -8.73
N ASP A 241 3.86 -7.99 -9.50
CA ASP A 241 3.18 -7.64 -10.76
C ASP A 241 1.67 -7.44 -10.58
N LEU A 242 1.29 -6.85 -9.45
CA LEU A 242 -0.09 -6.58 -9.00
C LEU A 242 -0.97 -7.82 -8.81
N THR A 243 -0.42 -9.04 -8.86
CA THR A 243 -1.19 -10.29 -8.66
C THR A 243 -1.88 -10.35 -7.29
N THR A 244 -1.29 -9.71 -6.29
CA THR A 244 -1.83 -9.53 -4.92
C THR A 244 -3.17 -8.80 -4.89
N LEU A 245 -3.47 -7.96 -5.89
CA LEU A 245 -4.73 -7.23 -5.98
C LEU A 245 -5.94 -8.17 -6.09
N ALA A 246 -5.77 -9.39 -6.61
CA ALA A 246 -6.86 -10.36 -6.67
C ALA A 246 -7.35 -10.76 -5.27
N THR A 247 -6.43 -10.79 -4.30
CA THR A 247 -6.78 -11.06 -2.89
C THR A 247 -7.24 -9.79 -2.18
N LYS A 248 -6.61 -8.64 -2.46
CA LYS A 248 -6.90 -7.36 -1.78
C LYS A 248 -8.21 -6.72 -2.22
N LEU A 249 -8.57 -6.84 -3.50
CA LEU A 249 -9.72 -6.19 -4.14
C LEU A 249 -10.80 -7.20 -4.58
N GLY A 250 -10.60 -8.50 -4.30
CA GLY A 250 -11.60 -9.53 -4.53
C GLY A 250 -12.73 -9.53 -3.47
N PRO A 251 -13.63 -10.53 -3.49
CA PRO A 251 -14.73 -10.63 -2.54
C PRO A 251 -14.24 -10.60 -1.07
N MET A 252 -14.81 -9.71 -0.26
CA MET A 252 -14.43 -9.54 1.13
C MET A 252 -15.62 -9.17 2.02
N GLY A 253 -15.88 -10.00 3.03
CA GLY A 253 -17.06 -9.84 3.88
C GLY A 253 -18.35 -10.02 3.06
N GLY A 254 -19.26 -9.04 3.13
CA GLY A 254 -20.46 -8.99 2.30
C GLY A 254 -20.27 -8.29 0.94
N HIS A 255 -19.09 -7.71 0.70
CA HIS A 255 -18.80 -7.00 -0.54
C HIS A 255 -18.36 -7.99 -1.64
N PRO A 256 -18.89 -7.90 -2.88
CA PRO A 256 -18.59 -8.85 -3.96
C PRO A 256 -17.16 -8.73 -4.50
N GLY A 257 -16.46 -7.67 -4.12
CA GLY A 257 -15.15 -7.31 -4.67
C GLY A 257 -15.29 -6.36 -5.85
N ILE A 258 -14.16 -5.86 -6.31
CA ILE A 258 -14.03 -4.98 -7.49
C ILE A 258 -13.51 -5.79 -8.68
N VAL A 259 -12.69 -6.79 -8.38
CA VAL A 259 -12.09 -7.70 -9.33
C VAL A 259 -12.55 -9.13 -9.06
N ASP A 260 -12.82 -9.89 -10.12
CA ASP A 260 -13.13 -11.30 -10.04
C ASP A 260 -11.82 -12.12 -9.99
N PRO A 261 -11.52 -12.81 -8.87
CA PRO A 261 -10.27 -13.56 -8.69
C PRO A 261 -10.19 -14.82 -9.56
N SER A 262 -11.24 -15.19 -10.29
CA SER A 262 -11.21 -16.30 -11.25
C SER A 262 -10.29 -16.02 -12.45
N PHE A 263 -9.94 -14.76 -12.69
CA PHE A 263 -8.99 -14.33 -13.70
C PHE A 263 -7.72 -13.79 -13.02
N PRO A 264 -6.52 -14.24 -13.43
CA PRO A 264 -5.28 -13.75 -12.85
C PRO A 264 -5.09 -12.27 -13.18
N ILE A 265 -4.86 -11.46 -12.16
CA ILE A 265 -4.43 -10.07 -12.35
C ILE A 265 -2.94 -10.09 -12.68
N THR A 266 -2.56 -9.44 -13.77
CA THR A 266 -1.15 -9.33 -14.17
C THR A 266 -0.86 -7.94 -14.68
N SER A 267 0.33 -7.45 -14.42
CA SER A 267 0.81 -6.16 -14.88
C SER A 267 2.30 -6.24 -15.17
N GLU A 268 2.80 -5.44 -16.12
CA GLU A 268 4.23 -5.24 -16.31
C GLU A 268 4.61 -3.87 -15.73
N CYS A 269 4.44 -3.70 -14.41
CA CYS A 269 4.81 -2.45 -13.74
C CYS A 269 6.33 -2.29 -13.64
N LEU A 270 7.02 -3.36 -13.23
CA LEU A 270 8.46 -3.40 -13.04
C LEU A 270 9.06 -4.26 -14.16
N THR A 271 9.87 -3.66 -15.03
CA THR A 271 10.49 -4.33 -16.17
C THR A 271 11.65 -5.21 -15.73
N PRO A 272 12.20 -6.07 -16.60
CA PRO A 272 13.40 -6.85 -16.29
C PRO A 272 14.63 -6.02 -15.89
N GLU A 273 14.66 -4.74 -16.27
CA GLU A 273 15.71 -3.77 -15.92
C GLU A 273 15.44 -3.04 -14.60
N PHE A 274 14.43 -3.46 -13.84
CA PHE A 274 14.10 -2.85 -12.56
C PHE A 274 15.30 -2.89 -11.60
N ALA A 275 15.64 -1.73 -11.05
CA ALA A 275 16.56 -1.61 -9.93
C ALA A 275 16.13 -0.50 -8.97
N MET A 276 16.11 -0.82 -7.69
CA MET A 276 15.94 0.11 -6.58
C MET A 276 17.32 0.43 -5.98
N ASN A 277 17.81 1.63 -6.26
CA ASN A 277 19.09 2.11 -5.75
C ASN A 277 18.84 2.93 -4.48
N ILE A 278 19.49 2.55 -3.39
CA ILE A 278 19.31 3.15 -2.07
C ILE A 278 20.70 3.40 -1.45
N GLU A 279 20.89 4.61 -0.93
CA GLU A 279 22.04 5.00 -0.14
C GLU A 279 21.60 5.45 1.25
N ALA A 280 22.24 4.90 2.27
CA ALA A 280 21.99 5.24 3.67
C ALA A 280 23.29 5.51 4.42
N GLU A 281 23.24 6.48 5.33
CA GLU A 281 24.36 6.84 6.18
C GLU A 281 24.27 6.08 7.51
N SER A 282 25.35 5.41 7.90
CA SER A 282 25.39 4.69 9.17
C SER A 282 25.93 5.58 10.27
N ASN A 283 25.15 5.72 11.35
CA ASN A 283 25.57 6.38 12.59
C ASN A 283 26.08 5.39 13.62
N LEU A 284 26.10 4.09 13.32
CA LEU A 284 26.71 3.10 14.20
C LEU A 284 28.23 3.20 14.18
N ARG A 285 28.84 3.16 15.35
CA ARG A 285 30.30 3.06 15.51
C ARG A 285 30.61 1.85 16.38
N LEU A 286 31.46 0.96 15.87
CA LEU A 286 32.04 -0.13 16.64
C LEU A 286 33.14 0.44 17.53
N LEU A 287 33.05 0.20 18.83
CA LEU A 287 33.95 0.74 19.83
C LEU A 287 34.66 -0.39 20.59
N ASP A 288 35.93 -0.15 20.90
CA ASP A 288 36.69 -1.02 21.79
C ASP A 288 36.27 -0.76 23.23
N GLY A 289 35.96 -1.83 23.97
CA GLY A 289 35.62 -1.76 25.39
C GLY A 289 36.24 -2.89 26.22
N ILE A 290 36.02 -2.80 27.52
CA ILE A 290 36.48 -3.77 28.51
C ILE A 290 35.28 -4.26 29.31
N ASP A 291 35.02 -5.57 29.28
CA ASP A 291 34.34 -6.29 30.35
C ASP A 291 35.41 -6.58 31.42
N LEU A 292 35.33 -5.93 32.58
CA LEU A 292 36.33 -6.03 33.64
C LEU A 292 36.50 -7.46 34.15
N SER A 293 35.45 -8.29 34.03
CA SER A 293 35.46 -9.68 34.46
C SER A 293 36.02 -10.67 33.44
N LYS A 294 36.05 -10.31 32.15
CA LYS A 294 36.45 -11.22 31.05
C LYS A 294 37.57 -10.69 30.15
N GLY A 295 37.72 -9.38 30.05
CA GLY A 295 38.72 -8.69 29.24
C GLY A 295 38.11 -7.86 28.10
N LYS A 296 38.89 -7.67 27.04
CA LYS A 296 38.49 -6.85 25.89
C LYS A 296 37.32 -7.46 25.13
N ASP A 297 36.35 -6.60 24.79
CA ASP A 297 35.25 -6.91 23.88
C ASP A 297 34.86 -5.65 23.09
N TYR A 298 33.81 -5.73 22.30
CA TYR A 298 33.36 -4.64 21.41
C TYR A 298 31.90 -4.32 21.61
N MET A 299 31.53 -3.05 21.39
CA MET A 299 30.13 -2.66 21.34
C MET A 299 29.87 -1.64 20.24
N SER A 300 28.68 -1.67 19.67
CA SER A 300 28.19 -0.67 18.73
C SER A 300 27.27 0.31 19.46
N THR A 301 27.51 1.61 19.27
CA THR A 301 26.62 2.68 19.72
C THR A 301 26.28 3.61 18.56
N VAL A 302 25.13 4.26 18.65
CA VAL A 302 24.77 5.36 17.77
C VAL A 302 25.60 6.59 18.14
N VAL A 303 26.39 7.08 17.20
CA VAL A 303 27.10 8.35 17.26
C VAL A 303 26.60 9.19 16.09
N ASP A 304 25.56 9.96 16.38
CA ASP A 304 24.89 10.79 15.38
C ASP A 304 25.21 12.27 15.64
N VAL A 305 25.91 12.87 14.68
CA VAL A 305 26.40 14.26 14.74
C VAL A 305 26.03 15.07 13.49
N THR A 306 25.28 14.47 12.56
CA THR A 306 24.94 15.04 11.25
C THR A 306 23.50 14.66 10.93
N GLY A 307 22.62 15.66 10.71
CA GLY A 307 21.20 15.44 10.44
C GLY A 307 20.90 15.01 8.98
N PRO A 308 19.62 14.93 8.58
CA PRO A 308 18.46 15.69 9.07
C PRO A 308 17.73 15.18 10.33
N THR A 309 17.88 13.91 10.69
CA THR A 309 17.36 13.30 11.92
C THR A 309 18.50 12.99 12.88
N PHE A 310 18.21 12.81 14.17
CA PHE A 310 19.25 12.54 15.17
C PHE A 310 18.86 11.31 16.00
N GLY A 311 19.83 10.42 16.24
CA GLY A 311 19.68 9.22 17.06
C GLY A 311 19.26 7.97 16.28
N GLU A 312 19.20 8.03 14.95
CA GLU A 312 18.91 6.86 14.11
C GLU A 312 20.20 6.13 13.75
N PRO A 313 20.26 4.79 13.86
CA PRO A 313 21.49 4.04 13.57
C PRO A 313 21.81 3.96 12.07
N LEU A 314 20.79 4.07 11.20
CA LEU A 314 20.90 4.11 9.75
C LEU A 314 19.92 5.15 9.22
N GLU A 315 20.44 6.17 8.54
CA GLU A 315 19.66 7.32 8.06
C GLU A 315 19.47 7.29 6.55
N PHE A 316 18.22 7.37 6.10
CA PHE A 316 17.85 7.42 4.68
C PHE A 316 17.37 8.81 4.27
N ASP A 317 17.78 9.22 3.07
CA ASP A 317 17.21 10.37 2.38
C ASP A 317 16.65 9.91 1.02
N PHE A 318 15.40 9.49 1.02
CA PHE A 318 14.68 9.06 -0.18
C PHE A 318 14.29 10.24 -1.09
N ASN A 319 14.32 11.47 -0.55
CA ASN A 319 14.02 12.67 -1.32
C ASN A 319 15.22 13.14 -2.16
N ASP A 320 16.44 12.79 -1.78
CA ASP A 320 17.62 13.05 -2.60
C ASP A 320 17.67 12.08 -3.81
N PRO A 321 17.55 12.57 -5.06
CA PRO A 321 17.59 11.73 -6.26
C PRO A 321 18.94 11.07 -6.53
N VAL A 322 20.01 11.52 -5.87
CA VAL A 322 21.32 10.85 -5.90
C VAL A 322 21.36 9.67 -4.95
N LYS A 323 20.74 9.79 -3.78
CA LYS A 323 20.72 8.73 -2.74
C LYS A 323 19.62 7.70 -2.96
N PHE A 324 18.55 8.06 -3.65
CA PHE A 324 17.49 7.14 -4.01
C PHE A 324 17.05 7.28 -5.47
N SER A 325 16.94 6.16 -6.17
CA SER A 325 16.31 6.11 -7.49
C SER A 325 15.69 4.75 -7.76
N ILE A 326 14.62 4.76 -8.55
CA ILE A 326 14.06 3.56 -9.17
C ILE A 326 14.24 3.71 -10.68
N VAL A 327 14.76 2.66 -11.31
CA VAL A 327 14.81 2.50 -12.77
C VAL A 327 14.05 1.23 -13.17
N GLY A 328 13.72 1.08 -14.45
CA GLY A 328 12.99 -0.08 -14.95
C GLY A 328 11.53 -0.16 -14.48
N VAL A 329 10.87 0.99 -14.36
CA VAL A 329 9.40 1.07 -14.26
C VAL A 329 8.87 1.29 -15.68
N ALA A 330 7.82 0.58 -16.08
CA ALA A 330 7.22 0.77 -17.39
C ALA A 330 6.77 2.22 -17.61
N ASP A 331 6.96 2.74 -18.82
CA ASP A 331 6.64 4.14 -19.17
C ASP A 331 5.15 4.44 -18.97
N GLU A 332 4.29 3.51 -19.39
CA GLU A 332 2.83 3.51 -19.22
C GLU A 332 2.41 2.14 -18.66
N PRO A 333 2.46 1.95 -17.33
CA PRO A 333 2.05 0.70 -16.69
C PRO A 333 0.59 0.35 -17.01
N ARG A 334 0.37 -0.91 -17.36
CA ARG A 334 -0.94 -1.45 -17.76
C ARG A 334 -1.25 -2.71 -16.97
N VAL A 335 -2.54 -2.92 -16.69
CA VAL A 335 -3.02 -4.06 -15.93
C VAL A 335 -4.07 -4.86 -16.71
N ASP A 336 -3.93 -6.17 -16.64
CA ASP A 336 -4.96 -7.14 -17.01
C ASP A 336 -5.75 -7.47 -15.75
N LEU A 337 -7.08 -7.34 -15.82
CA LEU A 337 -7.96 -7.61 -14.69
C LEU A 337 -9.33 -8.08 -15.18
N ARG A 338 -10.12 -8.66 -14.28
CA ARG A 338 -11.53 -8.95 -14.55
C ARG A 338 -12.41 -8.09 -13.67
N PHE A 339 -13.08 -7.11 -14.26
CA PHE A 339 -14.03 -6.25 -13.56
C PHE A 339 -15.38 -6.95 -13.47
N ALA A 340 -16.00 -6.96 -12.29
CA ALA A 340 -17.31 -7.56 -12.09
C ALA A 340 -18.25 -6.61 -11.34
N ILE A 341 -19.53 -6.65 -11.69
CA ILE A 341 -20.61 -5.99 -10.97
C ILE A 341 -21.84 -6.89 -10.96
N SER A 342 -22.44 -7.04 -9.78
CA SER A 342 -23.62 -7.87 -9.59
C SER A 342 -24.89 -7.04 -9.63
N GLU A 343 -25.96 -7.67 -10.08
CA GLU A 343 -27.30 -7.09 -10.03
C GLU A 343 -28.03 -7.50 -8.75
N HIS A 344 -29.12 -6.78 -8.47
CA HIS A 344 -30.10 -7.22 -7.48
C HIS A 344 -30.93 -8.41 -8.01
N ALA A 345 -31.39 -9.28 -7.10
CA ALA A 345 -32.15 -10.48 -7.48
C ALA A 345 -33.59 -10.21 -7.96
N ASP A 346 -34.12 -9.04 -7.61
CA ASP A 346 -35.47 -8.59 -7.95
C ASP A 346 -35.42 -7.23 -8.66
N PHE A 347 -36.40 -6.99 -9.53
CA PHE A 347 -36.61 -5.69 -10.17
C PHE A 347 -36.83 -4.57 -9.15
N ILE A 348 -35.99 -3.55 -9.21
CA ILE A 348 -36.03 -2.34 -8.38
C ILE A 348 -36.99 -1.34 -9.00
N ASN A 349 -38.16 -1.23 -8.38
CA ASN A 349 -39.22 -0.31 -8.81
C ASN A 349 -38.89 1.13 -8.37
N SER A 350 -39.23 2.10 -9.22
CA SER A 350 -39.20 3.51 -8.83
C SER A 350 -40.20 3.81 -7.71
N CYS A 351 -39.88 4.76 -6.84
CA CYS A 351 -40.85 5.32 -5.93
C CYS A 351 -41.66 6.39 -6.68
N ALA A 352 -42.91 6.08 -7.00
CA ALA A 352 -43.72 6.91 -7.88
C ALA A 352 -45.12 7.25 -7.36
N GLY A 353 -45.56 8.49 -7.62
CA GLY A 353 -46.94 8.96 -7.50
C GLY A 353 -47.41 9.40 -6.11
N ASP A 354 -46.57 9.32 -5.08
CA ASP A 354 -46.85 9.83 -3.73
C ASP A 354 -45.89 10.98 -3.39
N ASP A 355 -46.38 12.02 -2.71
CA ASP A 355 -45.53 13.08 -2.16
C ASP A 355 -44.47 12.53 -1.19
N ALA A 356 -44.74 11.39 -0.54
CA ALA A 356 -43.74 10.69 0.26
C ALA A 356 -42.52 10.29 -0.58
N CYS A 357 -42.67 9.90 -1.85
CA CYS A 357 -41.57 9.50 -2.72
C CYS A 357 -40.57 10.62 -3.01
N LYS A 358 -40.93 11.89 -2.81
CA LYS A 358 -39.99 13.02 -2.85
C LYS A 358 -38.94 12.96 -1.73
N GLN A 359 -39.12 12.07 -0.74
CA GLN A 359 -38.13 11.78 0.29
C GLN A 359 -37.28 10.55 -0.03
N ASN A 360 -37.50 9.87 -1.16
CA ASN A 360 -36.71 8.71 -1.62
C ASN A 360 -35.34 9.16 -2.17
N LEU A 361 -34.46 9.58 -1.28
CA LEU A 361 -33.16 10.16 -1.58
C LEU A 361 -32.09 9.55 -0.65
N PRO A 362 -30.83 9.45 -1.10
CA PRO A 362 -29.76 8.89 -0.29
C PRO A 362 -29.48 9.72 0.96
N GLU A 363 -29.76 11.03 0.94
CA GLU A 363 -29.65 11.89 2.13
C GLU A 363 -30.61 11.50 3.26
N ASN A 364 -31.67 10.74 2.94
CA ASN A 364 -32.69 10.27 3.87
C ASN A 364 -32.57 8.76 4.16
N HIS A 365 -31.37 8.20 4.11
CA HIS A 365 -31.11 6.75 4.16
C HIS A 365 -31.98 5.99 5.18
N ASP A 366 -31.99 6.39 6.45
CA ASP A 366 -32.74 5.70 7.51
C ASP A 366 -34.26 5.67 7.25
N LEU A 367 -34.81 6.76 6.72
CA LEU A 367 -36.23 6.85 6.34
C LEU A 367 -36.51 5.96 5.13
N VAL A 368 -35.63 5.99 4.13
CA VAL A 368 -35.77 5.20 2.91
C VAL A 368 -35.71 3.72 3.24
N GLN A 369 -34.75 3.28 4.04
CA GLN A 369 -34.64 1.89 4.47
C GLN A 369 -35.88 1.41 5.25
N ALA A 370 -36.48 2.28 6.07
CA ALA A 370 -37.69 1.95 6.83
C ALA A 370 -38.98 1.95 5.98
N THR A 371 -39.06 2.81 4.95
CA THR A 371 -40.30 3.06 4.19
C THR A 371 -40.32 2.31 2.86
N TRP A 372 -39.18 2.25 2.18
CA TRP A 372 -38.97 1.63 0.87
C TRP A 372 -37.71 0.75 0.90
N PRO A 373 -37.71 -0.39 1.63
CA PRO A 373 -36.53 -1.25 1.73
C PRO A 373 -36.07 -1.85 0.40
N GLY A 374 -36.91 -1.85 -0.64
CA GLY A 374 -36.55 -2.26 -2.01
C GLY A 374 -36.16 -1.10 -2.93
N SER A 375 -35.93 0.10 -2.39
CA SER A 375 -35.42 1.25 -3.16
C SER A 375 -33.96 1.05 -3.53
N ALA A 376 -33.52 1.60 -4.66
CA ALA A 376 -32.11 1.64 -5.05
C ALA A 376 -31.19 2.34 -4.02
N TRP A 377 -31.77 3.11 -3.09
CA TRP A 377 -31.02 3.75 -1.99
C TRP A 377 -31.02 2.92 -0.69
N ALA A 378 -31.74 1.80 -0.64
CA ALA A 378 -31.86 0.92 0.53
C ALA A 378 -31.25 -0.49 0.32
N ILE A 379 -31.05 -0.89 -0.95
CA ILE A 379 -30.29 -2.09 -1.28
C ILE A 379 -28.79 -1.85 -1.14
N ASP A 380 -27.99 -2.91 -1.26
CA ASP A 380 -26.54 -2.80 -1.19
C ASP A 380 -25.99 -1.82 -2.24
N PRO A 381 -25.11 -0.89 -1.85
CA PRO A 381 -24.69 0.21 -2.72
C PRO A 381 -23.88 -0.27 -3.94
N TRP A 382 -23.15 -1.37 -3.82
CA TRP A 382 -22.28 -1.92 -4.88
C TRP A 382 -23.04 -2.66 -5.98
N LEU A 383 -24.36 -2.79 -5.88
CA LEU A 383 -25.19 -3.41 -6.92
C LEU A 383 -25.39 -2.48 -8.12
N LEU A 384 -25.56 -3.07 -9.30
CA LEU A 384 -25.67 -2.38 -10.57
C LEU A 384 -26.78 -1.30 -10.55
N GLU A 385 -27.95 -1.59 -9.99
CA GLU A 385 -29.09 -0.68 -9.92
C GLU A 385 -28.76 0.54 -9.06
N SER A 386 -28.11 0.34 -7.91
CA SER A 386 -27.62 1.40 -7.03
C SER A 386 -26.62 2.30 -7.74
N VAL A 387 -25.68 1.72 -8.51
CA VAL A 387 -24.67 2.45 -9.30
C VAL A 387 -25.33 3.26 -10.42
N ILE A 388 -26.30 2.68 -11.15
CA ILE A 388 -27.03 3.36 -12.22
C ILE A 388 -27.83 4.54 -11.66
N VAL A 389 -28.58 4.33 -10.57
CA VAL A 389 -29.35 5.38 -9.91
C VAL A 389 -28.45 6.50 -9.38
N ALA A 390 -27.31 6.15 -8.76
CA ALA A 390 -26.34 7.14 -8.30
C ALA A 390 -25.74 7.95 -9.47
N GLY A 391 -25.36 7.30 -10.57
CA GLY A 391 -24.84 7.96 -11.77
C GLY A 391 -25.88 8.86 -12.44
N GLY A 392 -27.12 8.38 -12.58
CA GLY A 392 -28.24 9.16 -13.09
C GLY A 392 -28.53 10.38 -12.24
N ARG A 393 -28.50 10.23 -10.91
CA ARG A 393 -28.65 11.36 -9.99
C ARG A 393 -27.53 12.37 -10.14
N GLU A 394 -26.27 11.93 -10.23
CA GLU A 394 -25.14 12.85 -10.40
C GLU A 394 -25.32 13.70 -11.66
N LYS A 395 -25.79 13.10 -12.76
CA LYS A 395 -26.05 13.81 -14.02
C LYS A 395 -27.24 14.76 -13.96
N TYR A 396 -28.35 14.31 -13.36
CA TYR A 396 -29.66 14.97 -13.49
C TYR A 396 -30.16 15.69 -12.23
N LYS A 397 -29.45 15.66 -11.10
CA LYS A 397 -29.86 16.35 -9.85
C LYS A 397 -30.11 17.85 -10.01
N ASN A 398 -29.53 18.50 -11.01
CA ASN A 398 -29.72 19.92 -11.31
C ASN A 398 -30.61 20.17 -12.53
N ARG A 399 -31.24 19.13 -13.09
CA ARG A 399 -32.10 19.25 -14.28
C ARG A 399 -33.36 20.03 -13.94
N ILE A 400 -33.60 21.10 -14.70
CA ILE A 400 -34.86 21.87 -14.66
C ILE A 400 -35.46 21.95 -16.07
N PHE A 401 -36.60 21.31 -16.27
CA PHE A 401 -37.32 21.28 -17.55
C PHE A 401 -38.78 21.64 -17.38
N ASP A 402 -39.32 22.37 -18.34
CA ASP A 402 -40.74 22.63 -18.44
C ASP A 402 -41.07 22.83 -19.91
N LYS A 403 -41.81 21.90 -20.50
CA LYS A 403 -42.23 22.02 -21.90
C LYS A 403 -43.59 21.39 -22.11
N CYS A 404 -44.44 22.15 -22.79
CA CYS A 404 -45.65 21.60 -23.37
C CYS A 404 -45.47 21.25 -24.85
N TYR A 405 -45.80 20.01 -25.19
CA TYR A 405 -45.87 19.50 -26.55
C TYR A 405 -47.32 19.53 -27.02
N GLU A 406 -47.67 20.58 -27.76
CA GLU A 406 -49.04 20.82 -28.19
C GLU A 406 -49.50 19.88 -29.30
N VAL A 407 -50.75 19.45 -29.23
CA VAL A 407 -51.48 18.80 -30.34
C VAL A 407 -52.62 19.72 -30.73
N LEU A 408 -52.79 19.96 -32.04
CA LEU A 408 -53.80 20.90 -32.56
C LEU A 408 -53.78 22.29 -31.88
N PHE A 409 -52.57 22.82 -31.63
CA PHE A 409 -52.35 24.13 -30.97
C PHE A 409 -52.88 24.21 -29.52
N SER A 410 -53.04 23.07 -28.85
CA SER A 410 -53.50 23.01 -27.47
C SER A 410 -52.61 22.10 -26.62
N CYS A 411 -52.08 22.66 -25.54
CA CYS A 411 -51.36 21.90 -24.51
C CYS A 411 -52.26 20.84 -23.86
N ASN A 412 -53.53 21.18 -23.63
CA ASN A 412 -54.53 20.29 -23.04
C ASN A 412 -54.82 19.06 -23.89
N LEU A 413 -54.43 19.02 -25.18
CA LEU A 413 -54.62 17.86 -26.05
C LEU A 413 -53.31 17.09 -26.30
N GLY A 414 -52.19 17.56 -25.74
CA GLY A 414 -50.87 16.99 -25.93
C GLY A 414 -50.27 16.45 -24.63
N ALA A 415 -49.00 16.77 -24.38
CA ALA A 415 -48.27 16.35 -23.19
C ALA A 415 -47.49 17.52 -22.59
N HIS A 416 -47.60 17.71 -21.28
CA HIS A 416 -46.80 18.65 -20.50
C HIS A 416 -45.82 17.85 -19.64
N ILE A 417 -44.52 18.06 -19.88
CA ILE A 417 -43.46 17.41 -19.13
C ILE A 417 -42.71 18.45 -18.32
N TYR A 418 -42.53 18.16 -17.04
CA TYR A 418 -41.83 19.01 -16.09
C TYR A 418 -40.79 18.19 -15.31
N VAL A 419 -39.64 18.76 -15.02
CA VAL A 419 -38.59 18.17 -14.17
C VAL A 419 -38.04 19.25 -13.24
N GLY A 420 -38.20 19.14 -11.92
CA GLY A 420 -37.69 20.08 -10.92
C GLY A 420 -38.11 21.56 -11.14
N PRO A 421 -37.77 22.51 -10.25
CA PRO A 421 -36.79 22.41 -9.18
C PRO A 421 -37.33 21.97 -7.81
N ASP A 422 -38.61 21.65 -7.64
CA ASP A 422 -39.17 21.31 -6.32
C ASP A 422 -39.83 19.91 -6.26
N PRO A 423 -39.09 18.86 -5.89
CA PRO A 423 -37.63 18.83 -5.66
C PRO A 423 -36.84 18.68 -6.98
N PRO A 424 -35.53 18.99 -6.99
CA PRO A 424 -34.70 18.88 -8.19
C PRO A 424 -34.68 17.45 -8.75
N GLY A 425 -34.82 17.32 -10.07
CA GLY A 425 -34.86 16.02 -10.76
C GLY A 425 -36.17 15.23 -10.64
N TRP A 426 -37.18 15.75 -9.93
CA TRP A 426 -38.51 15.15 -9.86
C TRP A 426 -39.29 15.42 -11.15
N ALA A 427 -39.70 14.37 -11.86
CA ALA A 427 -40.38 14.43 -13.14
C ALA A 427 -41.90 14.27 -12.98
N LEU A 428 -42.65 15.09 -13.73
CA LEU A 428 -44.09 14.95 -13.92
C LEU A 428 -44.39 14.82 -15.42
N PHE A 429 -45.27 13.88 -15.76
CA PHE A 429 -45.74 13.63 -17.12
C PHE A 429 -47.27 13.80 -17.17
N ASP A 430 -47.75 15.02 -17.42
CA ASP A 430 -49.17 15.30 -17.58
C ASP A 430 -49.56 15.13 -19.06
N VAL A 431 -50.30 14.06 -19.35
CA VAL A 431 -50.74 13.72 -20.70
C VAL A 431 -52.26 13.77 -20.75
N PHE A 432 -52.82 14.35 -21.81
CA PHE A 432 -54.26 14.47 -21.98
C PHE A 432 -55.00 13.14 -21.72
N LEU A 433 -55.99 13.17 -20.81
CA LEU A 433 -56.79 12.02 -20.37
C LEU A 433 -55.97 10.80 -19.92
N ASN A 434 -54.71 11.00 -19.49
CA ASN A 434 -53.78 9.93 -19.15
C ASN A 434 -53.60 8.92 -20.30
N LEU A 435 -53.72 9.37 -21.55
CA LEU A 435 -53.61 8.52 -22.74
C LEU A 435 -52.21 7.89 -22.79
N GLY A 436 -52.17 6.59 -23.07
CA GLY A 436 -50.93 5.82 -23.06
C GLY A 436 -50.49 5.37 -21.66
N ASN A 437 -51.12 5.83 -20.56
CA ASN A 437 -50.67 5.54 -19.20
C ASN A 437 -49.22 6.01 -18.97
N PRO A 438 -48.96 7.33 -19.01
CA PRO A 438 -47.64 7.89 -18.74
C PRO A 438 -47.09 7.45 -17.38
N PRO A 439 -45.77 7.58 -17.16
CA PRO A 439 -45.18 7.36 -15.86
C PRO A 439 -45.87 8.21 -14.79
N LYS A 440 -46.03 7.63 -13.59
CA LYS A 440 -46.36 8.42 -12.41
C LYS A 440 -45.19 9.34 -12.07
N ASP A 441 -45.49 10.41 -11.33
CA ASP A 441 -44.47 11.34 -10.85
C ASP A 441 -43.38 10.62 -10.07
N GLN A 442 -42.13 10.79 -10.47
CA GLN A 442 -40.96 10.08 -9.91
C GLN A 442 -39.66 10.80 -10.26
N TYR A 443 -38.54 10.39 -9.67
CA TYR A 443 -37.25 10.94 -10.04
C TYR A 443 -36.76 10.43 -11.39
N VAL A 444 -36.15 11.32 -12.19
CA VAL A 444 -35.60 10.98 -13.52
C VAL A 444 -34.58 9.83 -13.46
N TRP A 445 -33.76 9.77 -12.42
CA TRP A 445 -32.76 8.71 -12.28
C TRP A 445 -33.36 7.33 -11.94
N GLU A 446 -34.52 7.29 -11.28
CA GLU A 446 -35.24 6.03 -11.04
C GLU A 446 -35.91 5.55 -12.31
N LEU A 447 -36.49 6.46 -13.10
CA LEU A 447 -36.98 6.16 -14.44
C LEU A 447 -35.87 5.60 -15.34
N ILE A 448 -34.66 6.18 -15.32
CA ILE A 448 -33.50 5.67 -16.06
C ILE A 448 -33.14 4.26 -15.61
N ASN A 449 -33.21 3.98 -14.31
CA ASN A 449 -32.94 2.65 -13.77
C ASN A 449 -33.96 1.60 -14.21
N GLU A 450 -35.25 1.94 -14.32
CA GLU A 450 -36.24 1.03 -14.92
C GLU A 450 -35.88 0.68 -16.37
N VAL A 451 -35.52 1.68 -17.18
CA VAL A 451 -35.11 1.46 -18.58
C VAL A 451 -33.84 0.61 -18.63
N ALA A 452 -32.89 0.84 -17.74
CA ALA A 452 -31.64 0.09 -17.68
C ALA A 452 -31.86 -1.37 -17.29
N GLN A 453 -32.68 -1.67 -16.27
CA GLN A 453 -33.03 -3.04 -15.87
C GLN A 453 -33.72 -3.79 -17.01
N ILE A 454 -34.69 -3.18 -17.68
CA ILE A 454 -35.31 -3.80 -18.85
C ILE A 454 -34.27 -4.06 -19.96
N ALA A 455 -33.39 -3.10 -20.24
CA ALA A 455 -32.32 -3.30 -21.23
C ALA A 455 -31.34 -4.41 -20.83
N LEU A 456 -31.11 -4.61 -19.52
CA LEU A 456 -30.31 -5.68 -18.94
C LEU A 456 -30.90 -7.06 -19.28
N HIS A 457 -32.19 -7.22 -19.00
CA HIS A 457 -32.90 -8.50 -19.05
C HIS A 457 -33.50 -8.86 -20.41
N THR A 458 -33.52 -7.92 -21.37
CA THR A 458 -34.10 -8.17 -22.71
C THR A 458 -33.07 -8.01 -23.85
N PRO A 459 -31.98 -8.80 -23.88
CA PRO A 459 -31.12 -8.86 -25.06
C PRO A 459 -31.91 -9.17 -26.34
N PRO A 460 -31.48 -8.68 -27.52
CA PRO A 460 -32.16 -8.93 -28.80
C PRO A 460 -32.36 -10.41 -29.18
N ALA A 461 -31.63 -11.34 -28.58
CA ALA A 461 -31.66 -12.77 -28.91
C ALA A 461 -32.27 -13.66 -27.80
N GLY A 462 -32.87 -13.08 -26.77
CA GLY A 462 -33.53 -13.82 -25.68
C GLY A 462 -33.55 -13.03 -24.39
N ASP A 463 -34.31 -13.51 -23.40
CA ASP A 463 -34.43 -12.86 -22.09
C ASP A 463 -33.46 -13.48 -21.08
N ILE A 464 -32.94 -12.66 -20.17
CA ILE A 464 -32.17 -13.06 -18.99
C ILE A 464 -33.09 -12.88 -17.78
N ALA A 465 -33.24 -13.90 -16.94
CA ALA A 465 -34.06 -13.78 -15.74
C ALA A 465 -33.47 -12.76 -14.76
N GLU A 466 -34.33 -12.06 -14.01
CA GLU A 466 -33.94 -11.23 -12.87
C GLU A 466 -33.08 -12.05 -11.88
N GLY A 467 -32.00 -11.46 -11.37
CA GLY A 467 -30.99 -12.12 -10.52
C GLY A 467 -30.04 -13.08 -11.24
N SER A 468 -30.01 -13.10 -12.57
CA SER A 468 -29.13 -13.95 -13.39
C SER A 468 -28.20 -13.18 -14.35
N ALA A 469 -28.20 -11.85 -14.34
CA ALA A 469 -27.41 -10.97 -15.20
C ALA A 469 -26.19 -10.35 -14.49
N ASP A 470 -25.53 -11.12 -13.60
CA ASP A 470 -24.21 -10.75 -13.09
C ASP A 470 -23.21 -10.55 -14.24
N VAL A 471 -22.50 -9.42 -14.24
CA VAL A 471 -21.63 -9.04 -15.36
C VAL A 471 -20.17 -9.11 -14.96
N ALA A 472 -19.33 -9.72 -15.81
CA ALA A 472 -17.89 -9.72 -15.61
C ALA A 472 -17.11 -9.57 -16.92
N PHE A 473 -16.31 -8.51 -17.04
CA PHE A 473 -15.48 -8.25 -18.22
C PHE A 473 -14.03 -8.62 -17.97
N THR A 474 -13.48 -9.50 -18.81
CA THR A 474 -12.04 -9.72 -18.89
C THR A 474 -11.40 -8.58 -19.66
N LEU A 475 -10.63 -7.74 -18.98
CA LEU A 475 -9.99 -6.55 -19.52
C LEU A 475 -8.49 -6.76 -19.61
N ARG A 476 -7.90 -6.32 -20.72
CA ARG A 476 -6.46 -6.40 -20.96
C ARG A 476 -5.90 -5.04 -21.28
N ASP A 477 -4.63 -4.84 -20.94
CA ASP A 477 -3.85 -3.65 -21.28
C ASP A 477 -4.48 -2.33 -20.76
N ILE A 478 -5.20 -2.39 -19.63
CA ILE A 478 -5.85 -1.21 -19.06
C ILE A 478 -4.80 -0.27 -18.48
N ASP A 479 -4.76 0.95 -19.02
CA ASP A 479 -3.89 2.02 -18.53
C ASP A 479 -4.30 2.45 -17.11
N ILE A 480 -3.33 2.40 -16.20
CA ILE A 480 -3.49 2.74 -14.78
C ILE A 480 -3.59 4.26 -14.55
N GLY A 481 -3.17 5.08 -15.51
CA GLY A 481 -3.30 6.54 -15.48
C GLY A 481 -2.13 7.28 -14.82
N VAL A 482 -1.02 6.59 -14.59
CA VAL A 482 0.24 7.17 -14.06
C VAL A 482 1.40 6.68 -14.90
N THR A 483 2.41 7.52 -15.14
CA THR A 483 3.60 7.14 -15.92
C THR A 483 4.73 6.61 -15.04
N GLY A 484 5.65 5.83 -15.61
CA GLY A 484 6.85 5.36 -14.90
C GLY A 484 7.65 6.48 -14.22
N PRO A 485 7.95 7.61 -14.90
CA PRO A 485 8.59 8.76 -14.27
C PRO A 485 7.77 9.38 -13.12
N GLN A 486 6.44 9.42 -13.24
CA GLN A 486 5.58 9.90 -12.16
C GLN A 486 5.61 8.95 -10.95
N ILE A 487 5.63 7.64 -11.18
CA ILE A 487 5.77 6.64 -10.10
C ILE A 487 7.10 6.83 -9.39
N ALA A 488 8.22 6.87 -10.12
CA ALA A 488 9.56 7.01 -9.55
C ALA A 488 9.71 8.26 -8.65
N GLU A 489 9.01 9.33 -8.97
CA GLU A 489 8.98 10.54 -8.13
C GLU A 489 7.98 10.43 -6.98
N SER A 490 6.78 9.89 -7.23
CA SER A 490 5.71 9.85 -6.25
C SER A 490 6.00 8.91 -5.07
N VAL A 491 6.87 7.91 -5.24
CA VAL A 491 7.24 6.98 -4.16
C VAL A 491 8.12 7.61 -3.07
N ARG A 492 8.93 8.62 -3.42
CA ARG A 492 9.93 9.23 -2.52
C ARG A 492 9.33 9.71 -1.19
N PRO A 493 8.27 10.54 -1.17
CA PRO A 493 7.70 11.02 0.09
C PRO A 493 7.14 9.88 0.96
N TYR A 494 6.54 8.85 0.36
CA TYR A 494 6.03 7.70 1.13
C TYR A 494 7.16 6.89 1.75
N LEU A 495 8.25 6.66 1.02
CA LEU A 495 9.42 5.96 1.55
C LEU A 495 10.12 6.79 2.63
N GLN A 496 10.20 8.12 2.46
CA GLN A 496 10.76 9.01 3.48
C GLN A 496 9.98 8.94 4.79
N GLU A 497 8.65 8.95 4.74
CA GLU A 497 7.81 8.82 5.95
C GLU A 497 8.02 7.48 6.66
N GLN A 498 8.41 6.44 5.91
CA GLN A 498 8.65 5.09 6.40
C GLN A 498 10.14 4.79 6.65
N ALA A 499 11.04 5.78 6.55
CA ALA A 499 12.48 5.60 6.64
C ALA A 499 12.94 4.89 7.93
N PRO A 500 12.45 5.24 9.15
CA PRO A 500 12.87 4.55 10.38
C PRO A 500 12.51 3.06 10.37
N LYS A 501 11.34 2.72 9.82
CA LYS A 501 10.90 1.32 9.71
C LYS A 501 11.79 0.53 8.74
N ILE A 502 12.18 1.16 7.63
CA ILE A 502 13.10 0.56 6.64
C ILE A 502 14.49 0.39 7.26
N ALA A 503 14.96 1.36 8.05
CA ALA A 503 16.22 1.28 8.78
C ALA A 503 16.25 0.10 9.77
N ASP A 504 15.22 -0.03 10.60
CA ASP A 504 15.10 -1.13 11.56
C ASP A 504 15.12 -2.51 10.87
N LEU A 505 14.45 -2.62 9.71
CA LEU A 505 14.43 -3.84 8.91
C LEU A 505 15.82 -4.22 8.39
N LEU A 506 16.54 -3.25 7.82
CA LEU A 506 17.82 -3.49 7.16
C LEU A 506 18.96 -3.71 8.15
N LEU A 507 18.92 -3.01 9.28
CA LEU A 507 19.96 -3.11 10.30
C LEU A 507 19.74 -4.30 11.24
N GLY A 508 18.48 -4.62 11.54
CA GLY A 508 18.10 -5.61 12.54
C GLY A 508 18.54 -5.22 13.96
N ASP A 509 18.56 -6.20 14.85
CA ASP A 509 18.93 -6.01 16.26
C ASP A 509 20.45 -6.00 16.44
N TYR A 510 21.07 -4.84 16.19
CA TYR A 510 22.52 -4.67 16.30
C TYR A 510 23.05 -4.92 17.73
N TRP A 511 22.21 -4.78 18.76
CA TRP A 511 22.59 -5.02 20.15
C TRP A 511 23.02 -6.46 20.41
N LYS A 512 22.54 -7.43 19.63
CA LYS A 512 22.95 -8.85 19.75
C LYS A 512 24.44 -9.07 19.55
N ASN A 513 25.11 -8.16 18.86
CA ASN A 513 26.53 -8.24 18.59
C ASN A 513 27.37 -7.41 19.57
N ASN A 514 26.74 -6.78 20.58
CA ASN A 514 27.47 -6.06 21.61
C ASN A 514 27.95 -7.01 22.71
N GLY A 515 29.22 -6.90 23.05
CA GLY A 515 29.81 -7.44 24.26
C GLY A 515 29.33 -6.72 25.52
N PRO A 516 29.30 -7.39 26.68
CA PRO A 516 28.88 -6.79 27.95
C PRO A 516 30.00 -5.95 28.57
N VAL A 517 30.48 -4.95 27.85
CA VAL A 517 31.57 -4.07 28.33
C VAL A 517 31.09 -3.13 29.43
N ASP A 518 31.92 -2.90 30.44
CA ASP A 518 31.65 -1.94 31.52
C ASP A 518 32.01 -0.51 31.11
N PHE A 519 33.01 -0.37 30.25
CA PHE A 519 33.39 0.91 29.65
C PHE A 519 34.02 0.73 28.28
N TYR A 520 34.01 1.80 27.51
CA TYR A 520 34.52 1.84 26.15
C TYR A 520 35.24 3.15 25.83
N TYR A 521 36.01 3.16 24.75
CA TYR A 521 36.84 4.30 24.34
C TYR A 521 36.31 4.93 23.05
N ARG A 522 36.00 6.23 23.09
CA ARG A 522 35.54 6.99 21.90
C ARG A 522 35.86 8.47 21.99
N ARG A 523 35.65 9.21 20.89
CA ARG A 523 35.68 10.66 20.90
C ARG A 523 34.40 11.28 21.46
N GLY A 524 34.56 12.40 22.17
CA GLY A 524 33.47 13.29 22.54
C GLY A 524 33.10 14.25 21.41
N GLY A 525 32.06 15.06 21.62
CA GLY A 525 31.59 16.07 20.65
C GLY A 525 32.62 17.15 20.29
N ASP A 526 33.66 17.33 21.09
CA ASP A 526 34.81 18.20 20.86
C ASP A 526 35.92 17.55 20.02
N GLY A 527 35.73 16.28 19.63
CA GLY A 527 36.70 15.49 18.88
C GLY A 527 37.87 14.97 19.72
N LEU A 528 37.84 15.09 21.05
CA LEU A 528 38.89 14.57 21.93
C LEU A 528 38.55 13.18 22.45
N PRO A 529 39.54 12.33 22.77
CA PRO A 529 39.29 10.99 23.31
C PRO A 529 38.84 11.01 24.78
N TYR A 530 37.85 10.18 25.10
CA TYR A 530 37.34 9.94 26.45
C TYR A 530 37.08 8.45 26.68
N LEU A 531 37.19 8.05 27.94
CA LEU A 531 36.55 6.83 28.43
C LEU A 531 35.09 7.14 28.74
N PHE A 532 34.20 6.26 28.31
CA PHE A 532 32.77 6.29 28.64
C PHE A 532 32.42 5.02 29.41
N TYR A 533 31.84 5.18 30.58
CA TYR A 533 31.26 4.07 31.32
C TYR A 533 29.85 3.77 30.76
N VAL A 534 29.51 2.49 30.64
CA VAL A 534 28.27 2.05 30.03
C VAL A 534 27.05 2.58 30.80
N ALA A 535 26.07 3.13 30.10
CA ALA A 535 24.80 3.61 30.67
C ALA A 535 23.65 2.64 30.34
N ALA A 536 22.47 2.87 30.92
CA ALA A 536 21.29 2.03 30.65
C ALA A 536 20.88 2.07 29.18
N GLU A 537 21.09 3.21 28.51
CA GLU A 537 20.83 3.45 27.09
C GLU A 537 21.83 2.75 26.16
N ASP A 538 22.95 2.24 26.69
CA ASP A 538 23.91 1.40 25.97
C ASP A 538 23.58 -0.11 26.09
N LEU A 539 22.42 -0.45 26.67
CA LEU A 539 21.96 -1.82 26.79
C LEU A 539 20.78 -2.08 25.83
N PRO A 540 20.55 -3.34 25.44
CA PRO A 540 19.36 -3.70 24.67
C PRO A 540 18.08 -3.18 25.35
N PRO A 541 17.04 -2.80 24.58
CA PRO A 541 15.78 -2.35 25.15
C PRO A 541 15.23 -3.32 26.20
N ASN A 542 14.86 -2.79 27.38
CA ASN A 542 14.37 -3.54 28.55
C ASN A 542 15.41 -4.38 29.31
N ALA A 543 16.70 -4.29 28.97
CA ALA A 543 17.75 -4.88 29.79
C ALA A 543 17.84 -4.19 31.17
N GLU A 544 18.04 -4.97 32.22
CA GLU A 544 18.27 -4.45 33.57
C GLU A 544 19.68 -3.85 33.68
N TYR A 545 19.78 -2.61 34.16
CA TYR A 545 21.06 -1.97 34.44
C TYR A 545 21.56 -2.37 35.84
N LYS A 546 22.72 -3.06 35.90
CA LYS A 546 23.20 -3.71 37.13
C LYS A 546 24.36 -3.01 37.84
N HIS A 547 24.96 -1.99 37.22
CA HIS A 547 26.16 -1.35 37.76
C HIS A 547 25.83 -0.51 39.01
N PRO A 548 26.34 -0.86 40.20
CA PRO A 548 25.94 -0.22 41.46
C PRO A 548 26.54 1.18 41.64
N ASN A 549 27.77 1.40 41.16
CA ASN A 549 28.46 2.70 41.20
C ASN A 549 29.14 2.98 39.85
N PRO A 550 28.38 3.44 38.84
CA PRO A 550 28.96 3.72 37.53
C PRO A 550 29.97 4.86 37.59
N GLY A 551 31.04 4.71 36.79
CA GLY A 551 32.07 5.72 36.60
C GLY A 551 33.48 5.27 36.99
N PHE A 552 34.39 6.23 37.02
CA PHE A 552 35.82 6.03 37.27
C PHE A 552 36.26 6.75 38.55
N PHE A 553 37.00 6.08 39.43
CA PHE A 553 37.34 6.60 40.76
C PHE A 553 38.84 6.63 41.00
N THR A 554 39.33 7.63 41.72
CA THR A 554 40.75 7.74 42.12
C THR A 554 41.07 7.00 43.43
N CYS A 555 40.06 6.44 44.10
CA CYS A 555 40.20 5.70 45.35
C CYS A 555 39.48 4.33 45.30
N PRO A 556 40.02 3.31 45.99
CA PRO A 556 39.43 1.96 45.99
C PRO A 556 38.09 1.89 46.73
N GLU A 557 37.75 2.85 47.58
CA GLU A 557 36.47 2.89 48.30
C GLU A 557 35.28 3.33 47.44
N VAL A 558 35.51 3.72 46.18
CA VAL A 558 34.47 4.09 45.19
C VAL A 558 33.52 5.17 45.73
N GLN A 559 34.07 6.14 46.46
CA GLN A 559 33.28 7.21 47.09
C GLN A 559 33.03 8.38 46.14
N PRO A 560 31.88 9.08 46.25
CA PRO A 560 31.58 10.25 45.42
C PRO A 560 32.66 11.33 45.45
N SER A 561 33.37 11.50 46.58
CA SER A 561 34.44 12.49 46.73
C SER A 561 35.71 12.20 45.92
N CYS A 562 35.88 10.96 45.45
CA CYS A 562 37.03 10.55 44.66
C CYS A 562 36.65 10.15 43.22
N LYS A 563 35.37 10.31 42.83
CA LYS A 563 34.90 10.08 41.47
C LYS A 563 35.61 11.07 40.52
N ALA A 564 36.33 10.53 39.56
CA ALA A 564 37.06 11.28 38.55
C ALA A 564 36.20 11.58 37.31
N SER A 565 35.24 10.71 37.01
CA SER A 565 34.31 10.88 35.90
C SER A 565 33.15 11.81 36.22
N ALA A 566 32.50 12.32 35.18
CA ALA A 566 31.26 13.07 35.29
C ALA A 566 30.32 12.76 34.12
N THR A 567 29.01 12.86 34.35
CA THR A 567 28.00 12.75 33.29
C THR A 567 27.91 14.01 32.43
N SER A 568 28.16 15.18 33.00
CA SER A 568 28.18 16.46 32.27
C SER A 568 29.59 17.01 32.25
N LEU A 569 30.21 16.99 31.07
CA LEU A 569 31.54 17.56 30.83
C LEU A 569 31.52 18.42 29.57
N ALA A 570 31.90 19.70 29.72
CA ALA A 570 31.83 20.67 28.62
C ALA A 570 32.64 20.20 27.41
N GLY A 571 32.02 20.20 26.23
CA GLY A 571 32.64 19.73 24.99
C GLY A 571 32.44 18.25 24.71
N ALA A 572 32.18 17.39 25.70
CA ALA A 572 32.05 15.96 25.46
C ALA A 572 30.79 15.55 24.68
N GLY A 573 29.77 16.41 24.60
CA GLY A 573 28.58 16.21 23.75
C GLY A 573 27.65 15.08 24.20
N ASP A 574 27.69 14.71 25.48
CA ASP A 574 26.87 13.68 26.10
C ASP A 574 26.60 14.13 27.54
N ASP A 575 25.40 13.88 28.05
CA ASP A 575 24.99 14.30 29.41
C ASP A 575 24.51 13.10 30.27
N ILE A 576 24.60 11.89 29.72
CA ILE A 576 24.00 10.66 30.29
C ILE A 576 25.06 9.75 30.89
N ARG A 577 26.12 9.47 30.12
CA ARG A 577 27.16 8.49 30.48
C ARG A 577 28.22 9.12 31.36
N GLU A 578 28.75 8.39 32.34
CA GLU A 578 29.94 8.83 33.08
C GLU A 578 31.14 8.83 32.13
N LYS A 579 31.83 9.98 31.99
CA LYS A 579 33.01 10.10 31.12
C LYS A 579 34.21 10.71 31.81
N LEU A 580 35.39 10.32 31.33
CA LEU A 580 36.67 10.82 31.81
C LEU A 580 37.63 11.02 30.64
N ARG A 581 38.26 12.20 30.60
CA ARG A 581 39.40 12.45 29.74
C ARG A 581 40.67 12.02 30.46
N LEU A 582 41.51 11.24 29.79
CA LEU A 582 42.83 10.89 30.31
C LEU A 582 43.88 11.84 29.74
N GLU A 583 44.80 12.27 30.60
CA GLU A 583 46.01 12.99 30.19
C GLU A 583 47.09 12.01 29.75
N ALA A 584 48.05 12.47 28.94
CA ALA A 584 49.19 11.67 28.53
C ALA A 584 50.00 11.18 29.75
N GLY A 585 50.47 9.93 29.69
CA GLY A 585 51.17 9.26 30.78
C GLY A 585 50.35 8.14 31.42
N GLU A 586 50.65 7.83 32.68
CA GLU A 586 50.03 6.74 33.44
C GLU A 586 48.97 7.30 34.39
N THR A 587 47.74 6.77 34.30
CA THR A 587 46.64 7.09 35.23
C THR A 587 46.12 5.79 35.84
N VAL A 588 45.98 5.76 37.17
CA VAL A 588 45.39 4.62 37.89
C VAL A 588 44.02 5.01 38.41
N LEU A 589 43.03 4.17 38.12
CA LEU A 589 41.64 4.33 38.52
C LEU A 589 41.11 3.03 39.12
N TYR A 590 39.98 3.15 39.80
CA TYR A 590 39.23 2.05 40.38
C TYR A 590 37.83 2.09 39.79
N VAL A 591 37.37 0.92 39.35
CA VAL A 591 36.15 0.76 38.56
C VAL A 591 35.42 -0.49 39.07
N GLN A 592 34.09 -0.44 39.14
CA GLN A 592 33.27 -1.61 39.44
C GLN A 592 32.65 -2.20 38.17
N ASP A 593 32.46 -3.51 38.13
CA ASP A 593 31.72 -4.20 37.07
C ASP A 593 30.20 -4.23 37.34
N ASP A 594 29.45 -4.94 36.50
CA ASP A 594 28.00 -5.17 36.63
C ASP A 594 27.61 -6.05 37.84
N ALA A 595 28.57 -6.73 38.48
CA ALA A 595 28.39 -7.48 39.73
C ALA A 595 28.80 -6.68 40.99
N GLY A 596 29.36 -5.48 40.82
CA GLY A 596 29.90 -4.65 41.90
C GLY A 596 31.30 -5.07 42.38
N THR A 597 31.97 -5.97 41.66
CA THR A 597 33.36 -6.37 41.92
C THR A 597 34.28 -5.19 41.62
N LEU A 598 35.25 -4.94 42.49
CA LEU A 598 36.20 -3.83 42.35
C LEU A 598 37.41 -4.24 41.53
N TYR A 599 37.80 -3.39 40.59
CA TYR A 599 38.99 -3.55 39.77
C TYR A 599 39.89 -2.33 39.86
N ARG A 600 41.19 -2.57 39.88
CA ARG A 600 42.22 -1.55 39.66
C ARG A 600 42.56 -1.52 38.18
N THR A 601 42.34 -0.37 37.55
CA THR A 601 42.60 -0.14 36.13
C THR A 601 43.73 0.86 35.97
N ARG A 602 44.73 0.50 35.18
CA ARG A 602 45.87 1.36 34.87
C ARG A 602 45.87 1.67 33.38
N PHE A 603 45.72 2.94 33.06
CA PHE A 603 45.71 3.46 31.70
C PHE A 603 47.07 4.06 31.37
N ILE A 604 47.61 3.68 30.21
CA ILE A 604 48.85 4.22 29.66
C ILE A 604 48.48 4.92 28.35
N VAL A 605 48.59 6.25 28.35
CA VAL A 605 48.16 7.13 27.27
C VAL A 605 49.39 7.76 26.61
N PRO A 606 49.57 7.61 25.29
CA PRO A 606 50.70 8.23 24.60
C PRO A 606 50.58 9.77 24.56
N GLU A 607 51.70 10.46 24.30
CA GLU A 607 51.66 11.90 24.01
C GLU A 607 50.96 12.17 22.67
N GLY A 608 50.20 13.27 22.59
CA GLY A 608 49.51 13.70 21.37
C GLY A 608 48.06 13.20 21.27
N ASP A 609 47.59 12.95 20.05
CA ASP A 609 46.24 12.40 19.81
C ASP A 609 46.25 10.89 20.07
N ALA A 610 45.75 10.51 21.24
CA ALA A 610 45.79 9.14 21.76
C ALA A 610 44.78 8.21 21.05
N LYS A 611 45.03 7.90 19.78
CA LYS A 611 44.21 6.95 19.01
C LYS A 611 44.20 5.53 19.56
N GLU A 612 45.25 5.18 20.29
CA GLU A 612 45.40 3.88 20.95
C GLU A 612 45.88 4.12 22.38
N ILE A 613 45.29 3.41 23.34
CA ILE A 613 45.71 3.39 24.74
C ILE A 613 45.87 1.96 25.23
N THR A 614 46.78 1.75 26.18
CA THR A 614 46.91 0.46 26.87
C THR A 614 46.18 0.52 28.21
N VAL A 615 45.42 -0.52 28.52
CA VAL A 615 44.69 -0.67 29.78
C VAL A 615 45.15 -1.96 30.46
N ARG A 616 45.54 -1.85 31.72
CA ARG A 616 45.87 -2.99 32.57
C ARG A 616 44.84 -3.13 33.68
N VAL A 617 44.23 -4.29 33.83
CA VAL A 617 43.12 -4.54 34.76
C VAL A 617 43.51 -5.61 35.75
N ALA A 618 43.30 -5.37 37.05
CA ALA A 618 43.49 -6.34 38.12
C ALA A 618 42.26 -6.38 39.04
N ALA A 619 41.74 -7.57 39.31
CA ALA A 619 40.62 -7.77 40.22
C ALA A 619 41.06 -7.66 41.69
N PHE A 620 40.19 -7.14 42.56
CA PHE A 620 40.40 -7.16 44.00
C PHE A 620 40.29 -8.60 44.53
N GLU A 621 41.27 -9.04 45.33
CA GLU A 621 41.36 -10.41 45.89
C GLU A 621 40.84 -10.53 47.32
#